data_AF-A0A3C1R2H3-F1
#
_entry.id   AF-A0A3C1R2H3-F1
#
_cell.length_a   1.000
_cell.length_b   1.000
_cell.length_c   1.000
_cell.angle_alpha   90.00
_cell.angle_beta   90.00
_cell.angle_gamma   90.00
#
_symmetry.space_group_name_H-M   'P 1'
#
loop_
_entity.id
_entity.type
_entity.pdbx_description
1 polymer ?
#
loop_
_entity_poly.entity_id
_entity_poly.type
_entity_poly.pdbx_seq_one_letter_code
_entity_poly.pdbx_strand_id
1 'polypeptide(L)'
;MASLLGSFDCHALAHGLLASLPVTEMVTTNYDRLMETAAAGAGRPLSVLPYSPSEASRGWLLKLHGCLEHPSDIVLTRSDFLRYDDRRAALRGIVQAMLMTRHMLFVGFSLQDDNFHRIAEDVRKALGPVASAPHSASPFGTAIAMSSKTWLQRLWSHDLHWIEMESGTDNLEAARRFEIFLDRLSLEATDPSGHLLDHDFEGAMSSAELSLAQRLRALSAAVTPDERRTAAWQRIEQLLVDFGASPERSSRTDVADRRDRIS
;
A
#
# COMPACT_ATOMS: atom_id res chain seq x y z
N MET A 1 -15.18 -25.72 -1.68
CA MET A 1 -15.15 -24.28 -2.05
C MET A 1 -13.84 -23.61 -1.67
N ALA A 2 -13.35 -23.73 -0.42
CA ALA A 2 -12.00 -23.23 -0.05
C ALA A 2 -10.87 -23.82 -0.92
N SER A 3 -10.96 -25.10 -1.30
CA SER A 3 -9.98 -25.78 -2.18
C SER A 3 -9.95 -25.28 -3.63
N LEU A 4 -10.99 -24.57 -4.10
CA LEU A 4 -11.06 -24.01 -5.46
C LEU A 4 -10.52 -22.57 -5.52
N LEU A 5 -10.45 -21.88 -4.38
CA LEU A 5 -9.91 -20.53 -4.28
C LEU A 5 -8.44 -20.51 -3.82
N GLY A 6 -7.96 -21.59 -3.22
CA GLY A 6 -6.59 -21.72 -2.71
C GLY A 6 -5.52 -22.14 -3.73
N SER A 7 -5.83 -22.20 -5.03
CA SER A 7 -4.91 -22.71 -6.07
C SER A 7 -4.27 -21.63 -6.94
N PHE A 8 -4.40 -20.34 -6.59
CA PHE A 8 -3.83 -19.25 -7.36
C PHE A 8 -2.60 -18.70 -6.63
N ASP A 9 -1.43 -19.26 -6.96
CA ASP A 9 -0.12 -18.73 -6.50
C ASP A 9 0.36 -17.56 -7.36
N CYS A 10 -0.30 -17.29 -8.49
CA CYS A 10 0.04 -16.21 -9.41
C CYS A 10 -0.97 -15.06 -9.27
N HIS A 11 -0.48 -13.90 -8.86
CA HIS A 11 -1.27 -12.67 -8.86
C HIS A 11 -1.27 -11.99 -10.23
N ALA A 12 -2.34 -11.26 -10.55
CA ALA A 12 -2.38 -10.44 -11.76
C ALA A 12 -1.36 -9.28 -11.71
N LEU A 13 -1.01 -8.71 -12.87
CA LEU A 13 -0.10 -7.56 -12.97
C LEU A 13 -0.55 -6.39 -12.09
N ALA A 14 -1.86 -6.12 -12.07
CA ALA A 14 -2.45 -5.08 -11.23
C ALA A 14 -2.10 -5.22 -9.73
N HIS A 15 -2.00 -6.44 -9.18
CA HIS A 15 -1.60 -6.62 -7.78
C HIS A 15 -0.14 -6.16 -7.57
N GLY A 16 0.75 -6.50 -8.51
CA GLY A 16 2.15 -6.07 -8.47
C GLY A 16 2.27 -4.55 -8.55
N LEU A 17 1.55 -3.92 -9.48
CA LEU A 17 1.55 -2.46 -9.62
C LEU A 17 0.99 -1.76 -8.36
N LEU A 18 -0.12 -2.25 -7.80
CA LEU A 18 -0.68 -1.70 -6.55
C LEU A 18 0.25 -1.91 -5.35
N ALA A 19 0.92 -3.06 -5.27
CA ALA A 19 1.89 -3.35 -4.22
C ALA A 19 3.14 -2.45 -4.28
N SER A 20 3.52 -2.01 -5.48
CA SER A 20 4.64 -1.09 -5.71
C SER A 20 4.32 0.36 -5.30
N LEU A 21 3.05 0.75 -5.21
CA LEU A 21 2.69 2.10 -4.77
C LEU A 21 3.18 2.36 -3.34
N PRO A 22 3.70 3.56 -3.01
CA PRO A 22 4.21 3.90 -1.69
C PRO A 22 3.08 4.12 -0.65
N VAL A 23 2.07 3.26 -0.66
CA VAL A 23 0.99 3.22 0.33
C VAL A 23 1.31 2.22 1.43
N THR A 24 0.94 2.55 2.67
CA THR A 24 1.20 1.74 3.86
C THR A 24 -0.08 1.15 4.46
N GLU A 25 -1.25 1.60 4.00
CA GLU A 25 -2.55 1.21 4.52
C GLU A 25 -3.41 0.70 3.36
N MET A 26 -3.76 -0.58 3.37
CA MET A 26 -4.59 -1.21 2.35
C MET A 26 -5.78 -1.91 2.97
N VAL A 27 -6.92 -1.90 2.27
CA VAL A 27 -8.14 -2.60 2.70
C VAL A 27 -8.65 -3.45 1.55
N THR A 28 -9.08 -4.68 1.83
CA THR A 28 -9.67 -5.57 0.85
C THR A 28 -10.88 -6.31 1.39
N THR A 29 -11.84 -6.56 0.50
CA THR A 29 -12.97 -7.46 0.72
C THR A 29 -12.71 -8.87 0.17
N ASN A 30 -11.56 -9.08 -0.49
CA ASN A 30 -11.18 -10.38 -1.05
C ASN A 30 -10.67 -11.32 0.04
N TYR A 31 -10.91 -12.62 -0.15
CA TYR A 31 -10.49 -13.67 0.79
C TYR A 31 -9.12 -14.27 0.46
N ASP A 32 -8.71 -14.20 -0.80
CA ASP A 32 -7.44 -14.74 -1.31
C ASP A 32 -6.20 -14.01 -0.78
N ARG A 33 -5.01 -14.51 -1.12
CA ARG A 33 -3.71 -13.99 -0.68
C ARG A 33 -2.95 -13.22 -1.75
N LEU A 34 -3.60 -12.87 -2.87
CA LEU A 34 -2.89 -12.40 -4.06
C LEU A 34 -2.18 -11.06 -3.81
N MET A 35 -2.77 -10.19 -3.00
CA MET A 35 -2.14 -8.91 -2.63
C MET A 35 -0.94 -9.12 -1.70
N GLU A 36 -1.05 -10.02 -0.72
CA GLU A 36 0.06 -10.36 0.18
C GLU A 36 1.23 -10.98 -0.59
N THR A 37 0.95 -11.89 -1.51
CA THR A 37 1.95 -12.51 -2.37
C THR A 37 2.63 -11.46 -3.26
N ALA A 38 1.85 -10.55 -3.87
CA ALA A 38 2.40 -9.47 -4.67
C ALA A 38 3.29 -8.52 -3.85
N ALA A 39 2.85 -8.13 -2.66
CA ALA A 39 3.61 -7.25 -1.78
C ALA A 39 4.91 -7.89 -1.27
N ALA A 40 4.87 -9.19 -0.93
CA ALA A 40 6.08 -9.94 -0.59
C ALA A 40 7.04 -10.04 -1.79
N GLY A 41 6.52 -10.31 -2.99
CA GLY A 41 7.30 -10.33 -4.24
C GLY A 41 7.94 -8.99 -4.60
N ALA A 42 7.31 -7.87 -4.22
CA ALA A 42 7.84 -6.52 -4.35
C ALA A 42 8.80 -6.12 -3.21
N GLY A 43 9.16 -7.04 -2.30
CA GLY A 43 10.05 -6.76 -1.16
C GLY A 43 9.42 -5.92 -0.04
N ARG A 44 8.08 -5.81 -0.03
CA ARG A 44 7.31 -4.97 0.92
C ARG A 44 6.24 -5.80 1.65
N PRO A 45 6.64 -6.77 2.49
CA PRO A 45 5.68 -7.64 3.17
C PRO A 45 4.74 -6.86 4.08
N LEU A 46 3.44 -7.11 3.93
CA LEU A 46 2.37 -6.43 4.68
C LEU A 46 2.00 -7.19 5.96
N SER A 47 1.70 -6.43 7.00
CA SER A 47 1.03 -6.94 8.21
C SER A 47 -0.44 -7.21 7.89
N VAL A 48 -0.92 -8.45 8.04
CA VAL A 48 -2.29 -8.83 7.60
C VAL A 48 -3.25 -8.73 8.78
N LEU A 49 -4.12 -7.72 8.78
CA LEU A 49 -5.11 -7.52 9.84
C LEU A 49 -6.42 -8.24 9.49
N PRO A 50 -7.09 -8.89 10.47
CA PRO A 50 -6.74 -9.04 11.89
C PRO A 50 -6.00 -10.36 12.23
N TYR A 51 -5.22 -10.94 11.32
CA TYR A 51 -4.74 -12.32 11.43
C TYR A 51 -3.28 -12.44 11.89
N SER A 52 -2.40 -11.68 11.24
CA SER A 52 -0.94 -11.73 11.42
C SER A 52 -0.38 -10.30 11.52
N PRO A 53 -0.68 -9.58 12.62
CA PRO A 53 -0.09 -8.27 12.84
C PRO A 53 1.44 -8.38 13.00
N SER A 54 2.19 -7.53 12.32
CA SER A 54 3.65 -7.49 12.37
C SER A 54 4.13 -6.04 12.51
N GLU A 55 4.87 -5.76 13.59
CA GLU A 55 5.50 -4.46 13.81
C GLU A 55 6.69 -4.21 12.87
N ALA A 56 7.27 -5.28 12.30
CA ALA A 56 8.38 -5.18 11.36
C ALA A 56 7.93 -4.76 9.93
N SER A 57 6.63 -4.86 9.64
CA SER A 57 6.08 -4.49 8.33
C SER A 57 5.86 -2.99 8.23
N ARG A 58 6.36 -2.37 7.16
CA ARG A 58 6.18 -0.93 6.88
C ARG A 58 4.75 -0.55 6.49
N GLY A 59 3.86 -1.53 6.31
CA GLY A 59 2.46 -1.33 5.97
C GLY A 59 1.59 -2.53 6.33
N TRP A 60 0.28 -2.36 6.22
CA TRP A 60 -0.71 -3.37 6.57
C TRP A 60 -1.82 -3.52 5.54
N LEU A 61 -2.39 -4.73 5.48
CA LEU A 61 -3.56 -5.09 4.69
C LEU A 61 -4.69 -5.53 5.62
N LEU A 62 -5.78 -4.78 5.65
CA LEU A 62 -7.00 -5.11 6.38
C LEU A 62 -7.94 -5.94 5.50
N LYS A 63 -8.24 -7.16 5.94
CA LYS A 63 -9.25 -8.02 5.31
C LYS A 63 -10.60 -7.90 6.01
N LEU A 64 -11.56 -7.24 5.37
CA LEU A 64 -12.85 -6.92 5.98
C LEU A 64 -13.78 -8.12 6.15
N HIS A 65 -13.75 -9.07 5.21
CA HIS A 65 -14.74 -10.15 5.17
C HIS A 65 -14.25 -11.51 5.63
N GLY A 66 -12.95 -11.71 5.75
CA GLY A 66 -12.37 -13.01 6.04
C GLY A 66 -11.04 -13.22 5.35
N CYS A 67 -10.42 -14.37 5.59
CA CYS A 67 -9.25 -14.85 4.86
C CYS A 67 -9.43 -16.34 4.56
N LEU A 68 -8.99 -16.80 3.38
CA LEU A 68 -9.01 -18.23 3.03
C LEU A 68 -8.23 -19.12 4.01
N GLU A 69 -7.17 -18.58 4.62
CA GLU A 69 -6.38 -19.29 5.64
C GLU A 69 -7.09 -19.43 6.98
N HIS A 70 -8.17 -18.67 7.17
CA HIS A 70 -8.99 -18.68 8.37
C HIS A 70 -10.47 -18.95 8.00
N PRO A 71 -10.81 -20.18 7.55
CA PRO A 71 -12.14 -20.50 7.04
C PRO A 71 -13.28 -20.25 8.04
N SER A 72 -12.99 -20.32 9.35
CA SER A 72 -13.94 -19.99 10.42
C SER A 72 -14.49 -18.57 10.32
N ASP A 73 -13.70 -17.66 9.73
CA ASP A 73 -14.00 -16.23 9.66
C ASP A 73 -14.69 -15.85 8.34
N ILE A 74 -14.82 -16.80 7.40
CA ILE A 74 -15.56 -16.62 6.16
C ILE A 74 -17.05 -16.77 6.43
N VAL A 75 -17.77 -15.65 6.41
CA VAL A 75 -19.21 -15.62 6.65
C VAL A 75 -19.95 -15.97 5.36
N LEU A 76 -20.43 -17.21 5.27
CA LEU A 76 -21.26 -17.69 4.16
C LEU A 76 -22.73 -17.87 4.55
N THR A 77 -23.02 -17.99 5.85
CA THR A 77 -24.38 -18.18 6.37
C THR A 77 -24.83 -17.02 7.26
N ARG A 78 -26.15 -16.87 7.39
CA ARG A 78 -26.77 -15.87 8.28
C ARG A 78 -26.38 -16.06 9.76
N SER A 79 -26.15 -17.31 10.17
CA SER A 79 -25.68 -17.69 11.50
C SER A 79 -24.25 -17.23 11.78
N ASP A 80 -23.38 -17.30 10.77
CA ASP A 80 -21.99 -16.81 10.88
C ASP A 80 -21.98 -15.28 10.98
N PHE A 81 -22.89 -14.60 10.26
CA PHE A 81 -23.04 -13.15 10.31
C PHE A 81 -23.34 -12.63 11.73
N LEU A 82 -24.21 -13.32 12.47
CA LEU A 82 -24.59 -12.94 13.83
C LEU A 82 -23.46 -13.15 14.86
N ARG A 83 -22.57 -14.12 14.64
CA ARG A 83 -21.45 -14.43 15.56
C ARG A 83 -20.25 -13.51 15.38
N TYR A 84 -20.11 -12.89 14.22
CA TYR A 84 -18.94 -12.09 13.84
C TYR A 84 -19.15 -10.57 13.93
N ASP A 85 -20.29 -10.11 14.47
CA ASP A 85 -20.66 -8.69 14.41
C ASP A 85 -19.73 -7.78 15.24
N ASP A 86 -19.27 -8.22 16.41
CA ASP A 86 -18.38 -7.42 17.28
C ASP A 86 -17.00 -7.20 16.66
N ARG A 87 -16.38 -8.26 16.12
CA ARG A 87 -15.08 -8.15 15.43
C ARG A 87 -15.22 -7.29 14.18
N ARG A 88 -16.31 -7.45 13.43
CA ARG A 88 -16.63 -6.59 12.27
C ARG A 88 -16.79 -5.13 12.70
N ALA A 89 -17.37 -4.84 13.86
CA ALA A 89 -17.50 -3.47 14.36
C ALA A 89 -16.14 -2.77 14.51
N ALA A 90 -15.15 -3.45 15.09
CA ALA A 90 -13.81 -2.90 15.21
C ALA A 90 -13.16 -2.64 13.84
N LEU A 91 -13.26 -3.59 12.90
CA LEU A 91 -12.70 -3.41 11.54
C LEU A 91 -13.43 -2.31 10.76
N ARG A 92 -14.75 -2.18 10.93
CA ARG A 92 -15.55 -1.07 10.38
C ARG A 92 -15.02 0.27 10.90
N GLY A 93 -14.72 0.36 12.20
CA GLY A 93 -14.14 1.55 12.81
C GLY A 93 -12.82 1.99 12.18
N ILE A 94 -11.97 1.03 11.80
CA ILE A 94 -10.71 1.34 11.08
C ILE A 94 -11.01 1.98 9.72
N VAL A 95 -11.92 1.41 8.94
CA VAL A 95 -12.28 1.97 7.62
C VAL A 95 -12.97 3.33 7.76
N GLN A 96 -13.83 3.51 8.76
CA GLN A 96 -14.44 4.81 9.07
C GLN A 96 -13.37 5.86 9.33
N ALA A 97 -12.38 5.55 10.19
CA ALA A 97 -11.27 6.46 10.44
C ALA A 97 -10.50 6.77 9.15
N MET A 98 -10.17 5.76 8.33
CA MET A 98 -9.50 5.97 7.05
C MET A 98 -10.27 6.91 6.13
N LEU A 99 -11.58 6.70 5.96
CA LEU A 99 -12.43 7.56 5.11
C LEU A 99 -12.50 9.01 5.63
N MET A 100 -12.33 9.22 6.94
CA MET A 100 -12.33 10.55 7.54
C MET A 100 -10.96 11.24 7.46
N THR A 101 -9.86 10.49 7.46
CA THR A 101 -8.50 11.05 7.61
C THR A 101 -7.59 10.86 6.39
N ARG A 102 -7.99 10.03 5.42
CA ARG A 102 -7.19 9.68 4.24
C ARG A 102 -8.00 9.91 2.97
N HIS A 103 -7.27 10.08 1.86
CA HIS A 103 -7.84 9.97 0.52
C HIS A 103 -7.69 8.53 0.03
N MET A 104 -8.79 7.80 -0.14
CA MET A 104 -8.77 6.39 -0.52
C MET A 104 -8.82 6.19 -2.03
N LEU A 105 -7.99 5.29 -2.56
CA LEU A 105 -8.08 4.84 -3.95
C LEU A 105 -8.85 3.51 -4.02
N PHE A 106 -10.00 3.50 -4.69
CA PHE A 106 -10.84 2.32 -4.87
C PHE A 106 -10.54 1.67 -6.21
N VAL A 107 -10.10 0.41 -6.16
CA VAL A 107 -9.64 -0.35 -7.32
C VAL A 107 -10.32 -1.70 -7.36
N GLY A 108 -10.99 -2.03 -8.47
CA GLY A 108 -11.74 -3.29 -8.60
C GLY A 108 -12.90 -3.43 -7.61
N PHE A 109 -13.31 -2.34 -6.95
CA PHE A 109 -14.35 -2.36 -5.93
C PHE A 109 -15.70 -2.01 -6.56
N SER A 110 -16.69 -2.90 -6.39
CA SER A 110 -18.02 -2.71 -6.99
C SER A 110 -18.82 -1.58 -6.34
N LEU A 111 -18.46 -1.16 -5.12
CA LEU A 111 -19.22 -0.23 -4.29
C LEU A 111 -20.67 -0.70 -4.06
N GLN A 112 -20.93 -2.01 -4.12
CA GLN A 112 -22.24 -2.62 -3.84
C GLN A 112 -22.27 -3.37 -2.51
N ASP A 113 -21.20 -3.24 -1.72
CA ASP A 113 -21.09 -3.89 -0.43
C ASP A 113 -21.93 -3.17 0.63
N ASP A 114 -22.92 -3.87 1.19
CA ASP A 114 -23.81 -3.32 2.21
C ASP A 114 -23.07 -2.86 3.48
N ASN A 115 -21.97 -3.52 3.85
CA ASN A 115 -21.16 -3.09 5.00
C ASN A 115 -20.44 -1.78 4.68
N PHE A 116 -19.90 -1.65 3.47
CA PHE A 116 -19.28 -0.40 3.04
C PHE A 116 -20.29 0.76 2.98
N HIS A 117 -21.52 0.50 2.51
CA HIS A 117 -22.58 1.53 2.49
C HIS A 117 -22.89 2.07 3.89
N ARG A 118 -22.98 1.17 4.88
CA ARG A 118 -23.18 1.56 6.29
C ARG A 118 -22.01 2.39 6.81
N ILE A 119 -20.78 1.96 6.54
CA ILE A 119 -19.57 2.69 6.92
C ILE A 119 -19.58 4.11 6.34
N ALA A 120 -19.81 4.25 5.04
CA ALA A 120 -19.85 5.55 4.38
C ALA A 120 -20.97 6.45 4.93
N GLU A 121 -22.15 5.88 5.19
CA GLU A 121 -23.26 6.63 5.78
C GLU A 121 -22.95 7.15 7.19
N ASP A 122 -22.28 6.35 8.02
CA ASP A 122 -21.85 6.78 9.35
C ASP A 122 -20.80 7.91 9.24
N VAL A 123 -19.90 7.85 8.27
CA VAL A 123 -18.93 8.91 7.98
C VAL A 123 -19.64 10.19 7.54
N ARG A 124 -20.63 10.11 6.63
CA ARG A 124 -21.44 11.28 6.22
C ARG A 124 -22.13 11.95 7.40
N LYS A 125 -22.72 11.16 8.29
CA LYS A 125 -23.38 11.68 9.51
C LYS A 125 -22.38 12.35 10.45
N ALA A 126 -21.19 11.76 10.62
CA ALA A 126 -20.15 12.28 11.50
C ALA A 126 -19.56 13.61 10.99
N LEU A 127 -19.38 13.74 9.68
CA LEU A 127 -18.86 14.97 9.06
C LEU A 127 -19.92 16.07 8.92
N GLY A 128 -21.21 15.73 9.02
CA GLY A 128 -22.34 16.65 9.00
C GLY A 128 -22.64 17.21 7.59
N PRO A 129 -23.79 17.90 7.42
CA PRO A 129 -24.09 18.59 6.17
C PRO A 129 -23.10 19.75 5.99
N VAL A 130 -22.46 19.80 4.83
CA VAL A 130 -21.54 20.84 4.34
C VAL A 130 -22.30 22.15 4.09
N ALA A 131 -23.02 22.65 5.08
CA ALA A 131 -23.71 23.91 5.03
C ALA A 131 -22.84 24.92 5.75
N SER A 132 -22.02 25.66 4.98
CA SER A 132 -21.42 26.98 5.26
C SER A 132 -19.93 27.14 4.89
N ALA A 133 -19.36 26.33 3.99
CA ALA A 133 -18.12 26.74 3.31
C ALA A 133 -18.05 26.21 1.87
N PRO A 134 -17.89 27.07 0.84
CA PRO A 134 -17.95 26.69 -0.58
C PRO A 134 -16.91 25.66 -1.06
N HIS A 135 -15.98 25.18 -0.22
CA HIS A 135 -14.81 24.35 -0.57
C HIS A 135 -14.54 23.16 0.39
N SER A 136 -15.52 22.72 1.21
CA SER A 136 -15.19 22.00 2.46
C SER A 136 -15.60 20.53 2.60
N ALA A 137 -16.09 19.87 1.56
CA ALA A 137 -16.04 18.39 1.52
C ALA A 137 -15.32 17.96 0.25
N SER A 138 -14.00 17.82 0.35
CA SER A 138 -13.27 17.02 -0.63
C SER A 138 -13.83 15.58 -0.54
N PRO A 139 -14.08 14.91 -1.67
CA PRO A 139 -14.53 13.53 -1.62
C PRO A 139 -13.45 12.69 -0.92
N PHE A 140 -13.85 11.70 -0.12
CA PHE A 140 -12.91 10.90 0.66
C PHE A 140 -12.08 9.93 -0.21
N GLY A 141 -12.29 9.91 -1.52
CA GLY A 141 -11.50 9.05 -2.38
C GLY A 141 -11.72 9.21 -3.87
N THR A 142 -10.96 8.40 -4.61
CA THR A 142 -11.03 8.26 -6.06
C THR A 142 -11.35 6.81 -6.40
N ALA A 143 -12.34 6.56 -7.25
CA ALA A 143 -12.69 5.23 -7.74
C ALA A 143 -12.31 5.06 -9.21
N ILE A 144 -11.56 4.00 -9.49
CA ILE A 144 -11.23 3.58 -10.85
C ILE A 144 -12.30 2.62 -11.35
N ALA A 145 -12.98 3.00 -12.43
CA ALA A 145 -14.01 2.18 -13.07
C ALA A 145 -13.53 1.68 -14.43
N MET A 146 -13.70 0.38 -14.68
CA MET A 146 -13.41 -0.22 -15.99
C MET A 146 -14.42 0.24 -17.06
N SER A 147 -15.67 0.44 -16.66
CA SER A 147 -16.76 0.86 -17.53
C SER A 147 -17.71 1.83 -16.82
N SER A 148 -18.43 2.63 -17.60
CA SER A 148 -19.35 3.62 -17.08
C SER A 148 -20.58 2.95 -16.43
N LYS A 149 -20.77 3.19 -15.14
CA LYS A 149 -22.00 2.87 -14.40
C LYS A 149 -22.63 4.17 -13.94
N THR A 150 -23.34 4.84 -14.85
CA THR A 150 -23.85 6.20 -14.65
C THR A 150 -24.66 6.36 -13.36
N TRP A 151 -25.46 5.36 -12.96
CA TRP A 151 -26.26 5.42 -11.74
C TRP A 151 -25.39 5.35 -10.46
N LEU A 152 -24.34 4.52 -10.46
CA LEU A 152 -23.45 4.35 -9.32
C LEU A 152 -22.60 5.60 -9.12
N GLN A 153 -22.13 6.20 -10.21
CA GLN A 153 -21.40 7.47 -10.15
C GLN A 153 -22.26 8.60 -9.60
N ARG A 154 -23.54 8.66 -9.98
CA ARG A 154 -24.50 9.63 -9.42
C ARG A 154 -24.75 9.40 -7.94
N LEU A 155 -24.83 8.13 -7.50
CA LEU A 155 -25.04 7.80 -6.09
C LEU A 155 -23.88 8.30 -5.21
N TRP A 156 -22.64 8.21 -5.72
CA TRP A 156 -21.42 8.56 -4.98
C TRP A 156 -20.78 9.87 -5.45
N SER A 157 -21.50 10.73 -6.17
CA SER A 157 -20.89 11.90 -6.83
C SER A 157 -20.31 12.94 -5.87
N HIS A 158 -20.78 12.93 -4.62
CA HIS A 158 -20.32 13.83 -3.56
C HIS A 158 -19.23 13.19 -2.69
N ASP A 159 -19.03 11.89 -2.81
CA ASP A 159 -18.18 11.08 -1.94
C ASP A 159 -16.90 10.62 -2.64
N LEU A 160 -16.94 10.47 -3.97
CA LEU A 160 -15.86 9.91 -4.77
C LEU A 160 -15.62 10.71 -6.06
N HIS A 161 -14.35 10.93 -6.37
CA HIS A 161 -13.91 11.24 -7.73
C HIS A 161 -13.88 9.97 -8.58
N TRP A 162 -14.39 10.03 -9.80
CA TRP A 162 -14.42 8.86 -10.68
C TRP A 162 -13.44 9.01 -11.83
N ILE A 163 -12.65 7.96 -12.07
CA ILE A 163 -11.77 7.84 -13.24
C ILE A 163 -12.23 6.64 -14.04
N GLU A 164 -12.74 6.88 -15.25
CA GLU A 164 -13.13 5.84 -16.19
C GLU A 164 -11.94 5.45 -17.06
N MET A 165 -11.68 4.15 -17.18
CA MET A 165 -10.62 3.63 -18.03
C MET A 165 -11.04 3.62 -19.49
N GLU A 166 -12.31 3.36 -19.80
CA GLU A 166 -12.82 3.36 -21.17
C GLU A 166 -14.29 3.79 -21.17
N SER A 167 -14.70 4.55 -22.19
CA SER A 167 -16.10 5.03 -22.31
C SER A 167 -17.01 4.02 -23.02
N GLY A 168 -16.44 2.92 -23.54
CA GLY A 168 -17.12 1.87 -24.29
C GLY A 168 -17.37 0.57 -23.50
N THR A 169 -17.74 -0.49 -24.22
CA THR A 169 -18.02 -1.84 -23.68
C THR A 169 -16.86 -2.82 -23.85
N ASP A 170 -15.72 -2.37 -24.42
CA ASP A 170 -14.54 -3.21 -24.59
C ASP A 170 -13.77 -3.36 -23.28
N ASN A 171 -14.01 -4.49 -22.63
CA ASN A 171 -13.37 -4.83 -21.36
C ASN A 171 -11.85 -5.07 -21.50
N LEU A 172 -11.35 -5.46 -22.67
CA LEU A 172 -9.92 -5.72 -22.86
C LEU A 172 -9.12 -4.42 -22.95
N GLU A 173 -9.62 -3.45 -23.72
CA GLU A 173 -8.97 -2.14 -23.82
C GLU A 173 -9.03 -1.39 -22.48
N ALA A 174 -10.15 -1.48 -21.75
CA ALA A 174 -10.28 -0.94 -20.40
C ALA A 174 -9.25 -1.56 -19.43
N ALA A 175 -9.09 -2.89 -19.45
CA ALA A 175 -8.12 -3.58 -18.61
C ALA A 175 -6.67 -3.20 -18.97
N ARG A 176 -6.36 -3.09 -20.27
CA ARG A 176 -5.05 -2.62 -20.72
C ARG A 176 -4.76 -1.19 -20.28
N ARG A 177 -5.72 -0.27 -20.46
CA ARG A 177 -5.54 1.12 -20.04
C ARG A 177 -5.40 1.25 -18.53
N PHE A 178 -6.12 0.42 -17.79
CA PHE A 178 -5.98 0.31 -16.35
C PHE A 178 -4.58 -0.09 -15.91
N GLU A 179 -3.99 -1.11 -16.54
CA GLU A 179 -2.60 -1.51 -16.25
C GLU A 179 -1.60 -0.40 -16.58
N ILE A 180 -1.74 0.25 -17.74
CA ILE A 180 -0.91 1.41 -18.13
C ILE A 180 -1.05 2.57 -17.13
N PHE A 181 -2.28 2.84 -16.68
CA PHE A 181 -2.56 3.87 -15.71
C PHE A 181 -1.89 3.58 -14.37
N LEU A 182 -1.99 2.34 -13.86
CA LEU A 182 -1.35 1.96 -12.60
C LEU A 182 0.18 1.98 -12.68
N ASP A 183 0.76 1.60 -13.83
CA ASP A 183 2.20 1.70 -14.06
C ASP A 183 2.66 3.16 -14.03
N ARG A 184 1.95 4.04 -14.76
CA ARG A 184 2.24 5.48 -14.74
C ARG A 184 2.04 6.11 -13.37
N LEU A 185 0.99 5.70 -12.65
CA LEU A 185 0.74 6.15 -11.28
C LEU A 185 1.87 5.73 -10.35
N SER A 186 2.38 4.50 -10.50
CA SER A 186 3.51 4.01 -9.71
C SER A 186 4.77 4.82 -9.98
N LEU A 187 5.03 5.12 -11.24
CA LEU A 187 6.16 5.96 -11.64
C LEU A 187 6.06 7.38 -11.05
N GLU A 188 4.88 8.00 -11.07
CA GLU A 188 4.67 9.36 -10.54
C GLU A 188 4.62 9.40 -9.01
N ALA A 189 4.18 8.32 -8.36
CA ALA A 189 4.12 8.23 -6.90
C ALA A 189 5.49 7.90 -6.29
N THR A 190 6.40 7.30 -7.05
CA THR A 190 7.72 6.89 -6.56
C THR A 190 8.57 8.13 -6.28
N ASP A 191 9.12 8.23 -5.08
CA ASP A 191 10.09 9.27 -4.74
C ASP A 191 11.41 8.95 -5.47
N PRO A 192 11.86 9.80 -6.42
CA PRO A 192 13.09 9.55 -7.18
C PRO A 192 14.34 9.54 -6.30
N SER A 193 14.27 10.08 -5.07
CA SER A 193 15.40 10.14 -4.16
C SER A 193 15.72 8.80 -3.50
N GLY A 194 14.80 7.81 -3.54
CA GLY A 194 14.96 6.51 -2.88
C GLY A 194 16.14 5.66 -3.39
N HIS A 195 16.80 6.07 -4.48
CA HIS A 195 17.94 5.37 -5.07
C HIS A 195 19.27 6.13 -4.93
N LEU A 196 19.30 7.26 -4.21
CA LEU A 196 20.49 8.13 -4.07
C LEU A 196 21.73 7.37 -3.58
N LEU A 197 21.57 6.37 -2.72
CA LEU A 197 22.67 5.57 -2.16
C LEU A 197 22.84 4.20 -2.82
N ASP A 198 21.94 3.83 -3.74
CA ASP A 198 22.05 2.59 -4.50
C ASP A 198 23.11 2.73 -5.60
N HIS A 199 24.05 1.78 -5.64
CA HIS A 199 25.14 1.81 -6.62
C HIS A 199 24.66 1.51 -8.04
N ASP A 200 23.56 0.75 -8.19
CA ASP A 200 23.05 0.34 -9.50
C ASP A 200 22.41 1.51 -10.27
N PHE A 201 22.09 2.61 -9.56
CA PHE A 201 21.44 3.81 -10.10
C PHE A 201 22.39 4.99 -10.35
N GLU A 202 23.69 4.85 -10.04
CA GLU A 202 24.67 5.95 -10.21
C GLU A 202 24.73 6.51 -11.63
N GLY A 203 24.48 5.68 -12.64
CA GLY A 203 24.49 6.11 -14.05
C GLY A 203 23.36 7.06 -14.43
N ALA A 204 22.28 7.14 -13.63
CA ALA A 204 21.14 8.02 -13.88
C ALA A 204 21.18 9.32 -13.04
N MET A 205 22.16 9.47 -12.16
CA MET A 205 22.25 10.57 -11.20
C MET A 205 22.99 11.79 -11.76
N SER A 206 22.60 12.97 -11.31
CA SER A 206 23.32 14.21 -11.56
C SER A 206 24.67 14.25 -10.81
N SER A 207 25.59 15.11 -11.25
CA SER A 207 26.88 15.31 -10.56
C SER A 207 26.72 15.80 -9.11
N ALA A 208 25.66 16.56 -8.83
CA ALA A 208 25.33 17.01 -7.48
C ALA A 208 24.86 15.85 -6.59
N GLU A 209 23.99 14.98 -7.11
CA GLU A 209 23.51 13.79 -6.40
C GLU A 209 24.64 12.79 -6.14
N LEU A 210 25.53 12.57 -7.10
CA LEU A 210 26.72 11.71 -6.91
C LEU A 210 27.62 12.25 -5.80
N SER A 211 27.86 13.56 -5.76
CA SER A 211 28.65 14.21 -4.70
C SER A 211 27.97 14.09 -3.32
N LEU A 212 26.64 14.24 -3.27
CA LEU A 212 25.88 14.05 -2.03
C LEU A 212 25.91 12.58 -1.56
N ALA A 213 25.69 11.63 -2.45
CA ALA A 213 25.75 10.20 -2.18
C ALA A 213 27.12 9.80 -1.61
N GLN A 214 28.21 10.29 -2.21
CA GLN A 214 29.56 10.07 -1.71
C GLN A 214 29.75 10.59 -0.28
N ARG A 215 29.25 11.78 0.03
CA ARG A 215 29.33 12.36 1.40
C ARG A 215 28.53 11.55 2.42
N LEU A 216 27.34 11.09 2.06
CA LEU A 216 26.50 10.27 2.92
C LEU A 216 27.10 8.87 3.16
N ARG A 217 27.67 8.25 2.12
CA ARG A 217 28.41 6.98 2.25
C ARG A 217 29.66 7.14 3.13
N ALA A 218 30.41 8.22 2.94
CA ALA A 218 31.57 8.53 3.78
C ALA A 218 31.18 8.77 5.25
N LEU A 219 30.07 9.47 5.50
CA LEU A 219 29.53 9.64 6.86
C LEU A 219 29.22 8.27 7.49
N SER A 220 28.48 7.41 6.79
CA SER A 220 28.13 6.06 7.27
C SER A 220 29.36 5.19 7.57
N ALA A 221 30.41 5.30 6.76
CA ALA A 221 31.67 4.60 6.97
C ALA A 221 32.51 5.15 8.14
N ALA A 222 32.41 6.45 8.44
CA ALA A 222 33.20 7.10 9.49
C ALA A 222 32.64 6.91 10.91
N VAL A 223 31.39 6.44 11.04
CA VAL A 223 30.70 6.32 12.33
C VAL A 223 31.19 5.11 13.12
N THR A 224 31.57 5.36 14.37
CA THR A 224 32.13 4.37 15.30
C THR A 224 31.06 3.41 15.85
N PRO A 225 31.45 2.23 16.36
CA PRO A 225 30.51 1.29 16.98
C PRO A 225 29.72 1.85 18.17
N ASP A 226 30.29 2.81 18.90
CA ASP A 226 29.63 3.45 20.04
C ASP A 226 28.54 4.42 19.57
N GLU A 227 28.83 5.20 18.53
CA GLU A 227 27.88 6.10 17.90
C GLU A 227 26.72 5.34 17.24
N ARG A 228 26.99 4.18 16.61
CA ARG A 228 25.96 3.32 16.01
C ARG A 228 24.92 2.81 17.01
N ARG A 229 25.29 2.68 18.28
CA ARG A 229 24.39 2.24 19.37
C ARG A 229 23.48 3.36 19.88
N THR A 230 23.67 4.60 19.46
CA THR A 230 22.84 5.72 19.89
C THR A 230 21.47 5.71 19.21
N ALA A 231 20.43 6.15 19.93
CA ALA A 231 19.09 6.31 19.35
C ALA A 231 19.05 7.33 18.19
N ALA A 232 19.98 8.30 18.19
CA ALA A 232 20.13 9.25 17.10
C ALA A 232 20.60 8.56 15.81
N TRP A 233 21.59 7.66 15.92
CA TRP A 233 22.08 6.93 14.77
C TRP A 233 21.02 6.02 14.15
N GLN A 234 20.18 5.36 14.95
CA GLN A 234 19.09 4.52 14.42
C GLN A 234 18.16 5.29 13.47
N ARG A 235 17.89 6.57 13.75
CA ARG A 235 17.09 7.43 12.86
C ARG A 235 17.85 7.78 11.57
N ILE A 236 19.15 8.03 11.67
CA ILE A 236 20.01 8.33 10.52
C ILE A 236 20.15 7.07 9.64
N GLU A 237 20.36 5.91 10.25
CA GLU A 237 20.43 4.63 9.55
C GLU A 237 19.14 4.33 8.79
N GLN A 238 17.98 4.56 9.41
CA GLN A 238 16.70 4.42 8.73
C GLN A 238 16.59 5.37 7.52
N LEU A 239 17.01 6.62 7.66
CA LEU A 239 17.05 7.59 6.56
C LEU A 239 17.99 7.14 5.43
N LEU A 240 19.17 6.60 5.76
CA LEU A 240 20.11 6.08 4.76
C LEU A 240 19.51 4.88 4.02
N VAL A 241 18.82 3.97 4.73
CA VAL A 241 18.11 2.85 4.12
C VAL A 241 16.99 3.35 3.20
N ASP A 242 16.26 4.39 3.60
CA ASP A 242 15.20 4.99 2.78
C ASP A 242 15.74 5.68 1.51
N PHE A 243 17.01 6.09 1.52
CA PHE A 243 17.75 6.54 0.33
C PHE A 243 18.41 5.40 -0.48
N GLY A 244 18.15 4.14 -0.15
CA GLY A 244 18.65 2.98 -0.90
C GLY A 244 19.94 2.38 -0.38
N ALA A 245 20.40 2.73 0.84
CA ALA A 245 21.55 2.07 1.43
C ALA A 245 21.23 0.61 1.80
N SER A 246 22.00 -0.34 1.25
CA SER A 246 21.88 -1.75 1.63
C SER A 246 22.47 -2.02 3.03
N PRO A 247 21.69 -2.56 3.99
CA PRO A 247 22.18 -2.85 5.35
C PRO A 247 23.29 -3.91 5.39
N GLU A 248 23.42 -4.76 4.36
CA GLU A 248 24.39 -5.86 4.32
C GLU A 248 25.75 -5.49 3.69
N ARG A 249 25.87 -4.38 2.94
CA ARG A 249 27.14 -4.03 2.26
C ARG A 249 28.09 -3.20 3.12
N SER A 250 27.58 -2.52 4.13
CA SER A 250 28.39 -1.69 5.05
C SER A 250 29.31 -2.50 5.98
N SER A 251 29.14 -3.83 6.07
CA SER A 251 30.01 -4.73 6.84
C SER A 251 31.08 -5.45 6.01
N ARG A 252 30.98 -5.46 4.67
CA ARG A 252 31.93 -6.15 3.79
C ARG A 252 33.22 -5.36 3.56
N THR A 253 33.17 -4.03 3.68
CA THR A 253 34.33 -3.17 3.46
C THR A 253 35.36 -3.27 4.60
N ASP A 254 34.95 -3.66 5.82
CA ASP A 254 35.87 -3.84 6.97
C ASP A 254 36.69 -5.14 6.91
N VAL A 255 36.28 -6.13 6.11
CA VAL A 255 36.98 -7.42 6.00
C VAL A 255 38.03 -7.41 4.89
N ALA A 256 37.84 -6.60 3.84
CA ALA A 256 38.80 -6.46 2.76
C ALA A 256 40.06 -5.66 3.18
N ASP A 257 39.89 -4.57 3.94
CA ASP A 257 41.01 -3.69 4.33
C ASP A 257 41.90 -4.27 5.46
N ARG A 258 41.47 -5.36 6.11
CA ARG A 258 42.29 -6.11 7.09
C ARG A 258 43.23 -7.14 6.45
N ARG A 259 43.03 -7.53 5.19
CA ARG A 259 43.91 -8.52 4.53
C ARG A 259 45.17 -7.90 3.91
N ASP A 260 45.14 -6.61 3.57
CA ASP A 260 46.28 -5.93 2.95
C ASP A 260 47.24 -5.25 3.94
N ARG A 261 47.03 -5.41 5.26
CA ARG A 261 47.93 -4.91 6.32
C ARG A 261 48.75 -5.99 7.03
N ILE A 262 48.68 -7.25 6.58
CA ILE A 262 49.48 -8.37 7.14
C ILE A 262 50.24 -9.09 6.01
N SER A 263 50.87 -8.34 5.10
CA SER A 263 51.85 -8.87 4.15
C SER A 263 53.00 -7.89 3.98
#